data_AF-A0A958UW16-F1
#
_entry.id   AF-A0A958UW16-F1
#
_cell.length_a   1.000
_cell.length_b   1.000
_cell.length_c   1.000
_cell.angle_alpha   90.00
_cell.angle_beta   90.00
_cell.angle_gamma   90.00
#
_symmetry.space_group_name_H-M   'P 1'
#
loop_
_entity.id
_entity.type
_entity.pdbx_description
1 polymer ?
#
loop_
_entity_poly.entity_id
_entity_poly.type
_entity_poly.pdbx_seq_one_letter_code
_entity_poly.pdbx_strand_id
1 'polypeptide(L)' 'REVEVLEQLSKGLSYSVIANNLFLSSGTVRKHIENIYKKLQVHNKLQAVQKAKKNNII' A
#
# COMPACT_ATOMS: atom_id res chain seq x y z
N ARG A 1 -6.70 6.92 3.07
CA ARG A 1 -5.75 6.09 3.86
C ARG A 1 -5.13 4.93 3.09
N GLU A 2 -5.89 4.00 2.51
CA GLU A 2 -5.28 2.90 1.72
C GLU A 2 -4.55 3.40 0.47
N VAL A 3 -5.09 4.41 -0.22
CA VAL A 3 -4.41 5.05 -1.36
C VAL A 3 -3.10 5.71 -0.93
N GLU A 4 -3.07 6.43 0.19
CA GLU A 4 -1.82 7.02 0.74
C GLU A 4 -0.76 5.94 1.02
N VAL A 5 -1.16 4.81 1.61
CA VAL A 5 -0.25 3.66 1.83
C VAL A 5 0.25 3.12 0.49
N LEU A 6 -0.63 2.98 -0.50
CA LEU A 6 -0.32 2.47 -1.84
C LEU A 6 0.62 3.38 -2.63
N GLU A 7 0.46 4.70 -2.53
CA GLU A 7 1.38 5.69 -3.09
C GLU A 7 2.76 5.58 -2.47
N GLN A 8 2.86 5.43 -1.15
CA GLN A 8 4.16 5.27 -0.51
C GLN A 8 4.82 3.93 -0.85
N LEU A 9 4.01 2.87 -1.01
CA LEU A 9 4.47 1.59 -1.52
C LEU A 9 5.01 1.69 -2.95
N SER A 10 4.37 2.50 -3.80
CA SER A 10 4.80 2.70 -5.18
C SER A 10 6.12 3.46 -5.28
N LYS A 11 6.40 4.32 -4.29
CA LYS A 11 7.70 4.99 -4.08
C LYS A 11 8.79 4.05 -3.53
N GLY A 12 8.47 2.78 -3.28
CA GLY A 12 9.42 1.79 -2.80
C GLY A 12 9.72 1.84 -1.31
N LEU A 13 8.98 2.65 -0.54
CA LEU A 13 9.20 2.81 0.90
C LEU A 13 8.88 1.53 1.68
N SER A 14 9.59 1.32 2.79
CA SER A 14 9.37 0.20 3.71
C SER A 14 8.16 0.47 4.61
N TYR A 15 7.57 -0.59 5.17
CA TYR A 15 6.35 -0.46 5.97
C TYR A 15 6.55 0.39 7.23
N SER A 16 7.74 0.37 7.83
CA SER A 16 8.10 1.21 8.98
C SER A 16 8.19 2.69 8.60
N VAL A 17 8.75 3.01 7.43
CA VAL A 17 8.80 4.38 6.92
C VAL A 17 7.40 4.88 6.60
N ILE A 18 6.55 4.05 5.98
CA ILE A 18 5.16 4.38 5.70
C ILE A 18 4.37 4.63 6.98
N ALA A 19 4.58 3.80 8.00
CA ALA A 19 3.97 3.95 9.32
C ALA A 19 4.33 5.31 9.94
N ASN A 20 5.62 5.67 9.93
CA ASN A 20 6.06 6.98 10.42
C ASN A 20 5.49 8.14 9.61
N ASN A 21 5.56 8.07 8.28
CA ASN A 21 5.10 9.14 7.39
C ASN A 21 3.59 9.40 7.49
N LEU A 22 2.80 8.36 7.75
CA LEU A 22 1.35 8.46 7.89
C LEU A 22 0.89 8.56 9.34
N PHE A 23 1.82 8.64 10.31
CA PHE A 23 1.54 8.63 11.75
C PHE A 23 0.62 7.45 12.14
N LEU A 24 0.92 6.26 11.61
CA LEU A 24 0.19 5.01 11.84
C LEU A 24 1.09 4.00 12.55
N SER A 25 0.47 3.02 13.22
CA SER A 25 1.21 1.87 13.70
C SER A 25 1.57 0.93 12.54
N SER A 26 2.66 0.17 12.68
CA SER A 26 3.06 -0.87 11.72
C SER A 26 1.95 -1.90 11.49
N GLY A 27 1.16 -2.23 12.54
CA GLY A 27 0.02 -3.13 12.44
C GLY A 27 -1.12 -2.54 11.60
N THR A 28 -1.39 -1.24 11.75
CA THR A 28 -2.39 -0.52 10.95
C THR A 28 -1.98 -0.47 9.48
N VAL A 29 -0.71 -0.19 9.18
CA VAL A 29 -0.17 -0.23 7.81
C VAL A 29 -0.32 -1.63 7.22
N ARG A 30 0.04 -2.68 7.96
CA ARG A 30 -0.12 -4.07 7.51
C ARG A 30 -1.58 -4.39 7.16
N LYS A 31 -2.53 -3.96 8.00
CA LYS A 31 -3.96 -4.14 7.76
C LYS A 31 -4.43 -3.41 6.49
N HIS A 32 -3.95 -2.19 6.26
CA HIS A 32 -4.23 -1.47 5.01
C HIS A 32 -3.67 -2.21 3.79
N ILE A 33 -2.45 -2.76 3.87
CA ILE A 33 -1.85 -3.55 2.79
C ILE A 33 -2.66 -4.81 2.48
N GLU A 34 -3.08 -5.54 3.51
CA GLU A 34 -3.93 -6.72 3.34
C GLU A 34 -5.26 -6.37 2.67
N ASN A 35 -5.89 -5.26 3.04
CA ASN A 35 -7.10 -4.79 2.39
C ASN A 35 -6.87 -4.37 0.93
N ILE A 36 -5.76 -3.66 0.64
CA ILE A 36 -5.36 -3.30 -0.72
C ILE A 36 -5.22 -4.57 -1.56
N TYR A 37 -4.54 -5.59 -1.04
CA TYR A 37 -4.35 -6.86 -1.74
C TYR A 37 -5.68 -7.56 -2.02
N LYS A 38 -6.59 -7.60 -1.04
CA LYS A 38 -7.94 -8.14 -1.24
C LYS A 38 -8.74 -7.36 -2.29
N LYS A 39 -8.72 -6.02 -2.23
CA LYS A 39 -9.47 -5.15 -3.16
C LYS A 39 -8.94 -5.21 -4.59
N LEU A 40 -7.62 -5.24 -4.74
CA LEU A 40 -6.98 -5.34 -6.06
C LEU A 40 -6.89 -6.80 -6.55
N GLN A 41 -7.21 -7.78 -5.71
CA GLN A 41 -7.07 -9.21 -5.98
C GLN A 41 -5.64 -9.55 -6.44
N VAL A 42 -4.68 -9.24 -5.58
CA VAL A 42 -3.23 -9.46 -5.80
C VAL A 42 -2.61 -10.05 -4.54
N HIS A 43 -1.42 -10.65 -4.69
CA HIS A 43 -0.76 -11.34 -3.57
C HIS A 43 0.59 -10.74 -3.16
N ASN A 44 1.09 -9.74 -3.90
CA ASN A 44 2.37 -9.12 -3.58
C ASN A 44 2.40 -7.62 -3.88
N LYS A 45 3.41 -6.95 -3.31
CA LYS A 45 3.60 -5.49 -3.40
C LYS A 45 3.69 -5.02 -4.84
N LEU A 46 4.44 -5.74 -5.66
CA LEU A 46 4.68 -5.35 -7.05
C LEU A 46 3.39 -5.40 -7.87
N GLN A 47 2.62 -6.48 -7.75
CA GLN A 47 1.31 -6.63 -8.39
C GLN A 47 0.33 -5.56 -7.92
N ALA A 48 0.31 -5.24 -6.62
CA ALA A 48 -0.54 -4.17 -6.10
C ALA A 48 -0.21 -2.82 -6.74
N VAL A 49 1.08 -2.45 -6.80
CA VAL A 49 1.52 -1.20 -7.42
C VAL A 49 1.22 -1.18 -8.93
N GLN A 50 1.54 -2.25 -9.65
CA GLN A 50 1.29 -2.34 -11.09
C GLN A 50 -0.21 -2.24 -11.42
N LYS A 51 -1.06 -2.96 -10.67
CA LYS A 51 -2.51 -2.96 -10.88
C LYS A 51 -3.12 -1.63 -10.48
N ALA A 52 -2.62 -0.99 -9.43
CA ALA A 52 -3.05 0.34 -9.04
C ALA A 52 -2.73 1.40 -10.11
N LYS A 53 -1.52 1.36 -10.69
CA LYS A 53 -1.14 2.20 -11.83
C LYS A 53 -2.01 1.93 -13.06
N LYS A 54 -2.24 0.65 -13.40
CA LYS A 54 -3.08 0.26 -14.54
C LYS A 54 -4.53 0.75 -14.37
N ASN A 55 -5.03 0.78 -13.14
CA ASN A 55 -6.38 1.24 -12.81
C ASN A 55 -6.46 2.75 -12.56
N ASN A 56 -5.38 3.52 -12.78
CA ASN A 56 -5.28 4.96 -12.51
C ASN A 56 -5.66 5.33 -11.06
N ILE A 57 -5.35 4.46 -10.09
CA ILE A 57 -5.54 4.72 -8.67
C ILE A 57 -4.37 5.55 -8.12
N ILE A 58 -3.17 5.36 -8.68
CA ILE A 58 -1.91 6.07 -8.38
C ILE A 58 -1.04 6.18 -9.64
#